data_AF-A0A537S3N7-F1
#
_entry.id   AF-A0A537S3N7-F1
#
_cell.length_a   1.000
_cell.length_b   1.000
_cell.length_c   1.000
_cell.angle_alpha   90.00
_cell.angle_beta   90.00
_cell.angle_gamma   90.00
#
_symmetry.space_group_name_H-M   'P 1'
#
loop_
_entity.id
_entity.type
_entity.pdbx_description
1 polymer ?
#
loop_
_entity_poly.entity_id
_entity_poly.type
_entity_poly.pdbx_seq_one_letter_code
_entity_poly.pdbx_strand_id
1 'polypeptide(L)'
;MTQGERTVLRVVGLFLLVQFPLVHCLGWVSPGLSQSAKQKSGSTRSKQSAPAPAPDIRYGTESLPAPVQDMREAILAAVKSGRIEELRHAWELNELKPDLGAASVGDPVAHWRQISGDGEGREILAALAEILDAGYVVLPLGRDLENNRLYVWPY
;
A
#
# COMPACT_ATOMS: atom_id res chain seq x y z
N MET A 1 40.43 24.86 -19.76
CA MET A 1 40.40 23.65 -20.61
C MET A 1 40.61 22.44 -19.69
N THR A 2 39.77 22.22 -18.68
CA THR A 2 38.50 21.45 -18.64
C THR A 2 38.65 19.97 -19.01
N GLN A 3 38.87 19.19 -17.95
CA GLN A 3 39.00 17.73 -17.89
C GLN A 3 37.62 17.04 -18.01
N GLY A 4 36.87 17.32 -19.08
CA GLY A 4 35.43 17.03 -19.19
C GLY A 4 34.96 16.07 -20.29
N GLU A 5 35.83 15.48 -21.12
CA GLU A 5 35.38 14.86 -22.39
C GLU A 5 35.85 13.42 -22.66
N ARG A 6 36.30 12.67 -21.64
CA ARG A 6 36.87 11.32 -21.87
C ARG A 6 36.09 10.14 -21.26
N THR A 7 34.94 10.38 -20.63
CA THR A 7 34.20 9.31 -19.92
C THR A 7 32.86 8.94 -20.57
N VAL A 8 32.35 9.73 -21.52
CA VAL A 8 30.98 9.55 -22.07
C VAL A 8 30.93 8.65 -23.32
N LEU A 9 32.07 8.17 -23.82
CA LEU A 9 32.15 7.45 -25.09
C LEU A 9 32.82 6.09 -24.95
N ARG A 10 32.23 5.11 -24.24
CA ARG A 10 32.74 3.73 -24.35
C ARG A 10 31.84 2.51 -24.14
N VAL A 11 30.56 2.61 -23.78
CA VAL A 11 29.76 1.36 -23.69
C VAL A 11 28.29 1.51 -24.10
N VAL A 12 28.02 2.19 -25.21
CA VAL A 12 26.71 2.17 -25.92
C VAL A 12 26.85 1.37 -27.22
N GLY A 13 27.51 0.22 -27.18
CA GLY A 13 27.87 -0.50 -28.41
C GLY A 13 28.18 -1.96 -28.21
N LEU A 14 27.18 -2.76 -27.86
CA LEU A 14 27.12 -4.14 -28.38
C LEU A 14 25.67 -4.64 -28.35
N PHE A 15 24.99 -4.35 -29.45
CA PHE A 15 23.69 -4.87 -29.81
C PHE A 15 23.87 -6.31 -30.33
N LEU A 16 22.95 -7.21 -29.93
CA LEU A 16 22.59 -8.49 -30.57
C LEU A 16 23.64 -9.61 -30.63
N LEU A 17 23.31 -10.76 -30.03
CA LEU A 17 22.95 -12.00 -30.74
C LEU A 17 22.91 -13.18 -29.74
N VAL A 18 22.05 -14.16 -30.01
CA VAL A 18 22.17 -15.59 -29.64
C VAL A 18 21.31 -16.12 -28.46
N GLN A 19 20.11 -16.62 -28.84
CA GLN A 19 19.53 -17.94 -28.48
C GLN A 19 18.88 -18.18 -27.10
N PHE A 20 17.54 -18.15 -27.08
CA PHE A 20 16.72 -19.27 -26.54
C PHE A 20 17.16 -20.57 -27.23
N PRO A 21 17.20 -21.78 -26.61
CA PRO A 21 16.02 -22.37 -25.94
C PRO A 21 16.33 -23.44 -24.84
N LEU A 22 15.24 -24.10 -24.39
CA LEU A 22 15.15 -25.50 -23.91
C LEU A 22 15.46 -25.86 -22.44
N VAL A 23 14.34 -26.02 -21.70
CA VAL A 23 13.98 -27.21 -20.91
C VAL A 23 14.95 -28.39 -21.02
N HIS A 24 15.58 -28.76 -19.90
CA HIS A 24 16.00 -30.13 -19.63
C HIS A 24 15.54 -30.57 -18.24
N CYS A 25 14.80 -31.66 -18.25
CA CYS A 25 14.38 -32.47 -17.11
C CYS A 25 15.37 -33.65 -16.96
N LEU A 26 15.39 -34.28 -15.77
CA LEU A 26 16.26 -35.38 -15.27
C LEU A 26 17.70 -34.96 -14.89
N GLY A 27 18.30 -35.31 -13.76
CA GLY A 27 17.95 -36.18 -12.63
C GLY A 27 19.24 -36.62 -11.91
N TRP A 28 19.15 -36.88 -10.59
CA TRP A 28 20.13 -37.58 -9.72
C TRP A 28 21.46 -36.85 -9.36
N VAL A 29 22.08 -36.95 -8.17
CA VAL A 29 21.79 -37.55 -6.84
C VAL A 29 22.72 -36.82 -5.85
N SER A 30 22.30 -36.61 -4.61
CA SER A 30 23.22 -36.38 -3.49
C SER A 30 23.03 -37.53 -2.49
N PRO A 31 24.07 -38.28 -2.10
CA PRO A 31 23.95 -39.31 -1.09
C PRO A 31 23.90 -38.67 0.30
N GLY A 32 23.12 -39.33 1.17
CA GLY A 32 22.68 -38.77 2.42
C GLY A 32 23.63 -38.96 3.59
N LEU A 33 23.16 -38.49 4.74
CA LEU A 33 23.50 -39.05 6.04
C LEU A 33 22.27 -38.93 6.96
N SER A 34 21.91 -40.11 7.46
CA SER A 34 20.86 -40.47 8.40
C SER A 34 20.43 -39.41 9.42
N GLN A 35 19.12 -39.31 9.59
CA GLN A 35 18.50 -39.53 10.91
C GLN A 35 17.07 -40.05 10.75
N SER A 36 16.87 -41.27 11.24
CA SER A 36 15.56 -41.88 11.42
C SER A 36 14.87 -41.22 12.61
N ALA A 37 13.78 -40.51 12.35
CA ALA A 37 12.85 -40.04 13.37
C ALA A 37 11.41 -40.26 12.87
N LYS A 38 10.93 -41.50 13.05
CA LYS A 38 9.53 -41.90 13.28
C LYS A 38 8.46 -40.90 12.80
N GLN A 39 8.15 -40.96 11.50
CA GLN A 39 7.04 -40.24 10.89
C GLN A 39 5.72 -40.88 11.33
N LYS A 40 5.06 -40.25 12.31
CA LYS A 40 3.66 -40.56 12.65
C LYS A 40 2.81 -39.95 11.53
N SER A 41 2.29 -40.82 10.66
CA SER A 41 1.33 -40.47 9.61
C SER A 41 0.07 -39.87 10.25
N GLY A 42 0.02 -38.53 10.29
CA GLY A 42 -1.19 -37.76 10.47
C GLY A 42 -1.56 -37.20 9.11
N SER A 43 -2.44 -37.90 8.40
CA SER A 43 -3.09 -37.39 7.19
C SER A 43 -3.91 -36.15 7.56
N THR A 44 -3.33 -34.96 7.53
CA THR A 44 -4.07 -33.70 7.47
C THR A 44 -4.68 -33.59 6.08
N ARG A 45 -5.91 -34.08 5.97
CA ARG A 45 -6.81 -33.77 4.86
C ARG A 45 -6.87 -32.25 4.75
N SER A 46 -6.27 -31.68 3.70
CA SER A 46 -6.42 -30.27 3.39
C SER A 46 -7.92 -30.02 3.19
N LYS A 47 -8.55 -29.35 4.16
CA LYS A 47 -9.86 -28.75 3.93
C LYS A 47 -9.60 -27.61 2.96
N GLN A 48 -9.85 -27.87 1.69
CA GLN A 48 -9.89 -26.86 0.66
C GLN A 48 -11.04 -25.93 1.02
N SER A 49 -10.72 -24.81 1.68
CA SER A 49 -11.68 -23.78 2.05
C SER A 49 -12.21 -23.14 0.77
N ALA A 50 -13.53 -23.07 0.65
CA ALA A 50 -14.17 -22.32 -0.43
C ALA A 50 -13.65 -20.87 -0.43
N PRO A 51 -13.54 -20.23 -1.61
CA PRO A 51 -13.09 -18.85 -1.71
C PRO A 51 -14.01 -17.93 -0.89
N ALA A 52 -13.42 -16.97 -0.19
CA ALA A 52 -14.16 -15.94 0.54
C ALA A 52 -15.03 -15.13 -0.43
N PRO A 53 -16.22 -14.65 0.00
CA PRO A 53 -17.07 -13.80 -0.82
C PRO A 53 -16.33 -12.50 -1.20
N ALA A 54 -16.65 -11.95 -2.37
CA ALA A 54 -16.14 -10.66 -2.79
C ALA A 54 -16.60 -9.54 -1.83
N PRO A 55 -15.79 -8.50 -1.60
CA PRO A 55 -16.15 -7.39 -0.72
C PRO A 55 -17.34 -6.58 -1.27
N ASP A 56 -18.19 -6.11 -0.36
CA ASP A 56 -19.29 -5.16 -0.65
C ASP A 56 -18.71 -3.75 -0.75
N ILE A 57 -18.38 -3.31 -1.96
CA ILE A 57 -17.80 -1.99 -2.23
C ILE A 57 -18.92 -0.95 -2.32
N ARG A 58 -18.79 0.12 -1.55
CA ARG A 58 -19.74 1.22 -1.44
C ARG A 58 -19.12 2.51 -1.98
N TYR A 59 -19.98 3.40 -2.45
CA TYR A 59 -19.61 4.71 -2.96
C TYR A 59 -20.48 5.78 -2.31
N GLY A 60 -20.11 7.05 -2.46
CA GLY A 60 -20.86 8.15 -1.88
C GLY A 60 -20.60 8.35 -0.39
N THR A 61 -21.50 9.08 0.27
CA THR A 61 -21.37 9.49 1.67
C THR A 61 -22.62 9.23 2.50
N GLU A 62 -23.74 8.88 1.87
CA GLU A 62 -25.05 8.75 2.51
C GLU A 62 -25.10 7.68 3.60
N SER A 63 -24.24 6.65 3.51
CA SER A 63 -24.16 5.58 4.51
C SER A 63 -23.01 5.74 5.51
N LEU A 64 -22.24 6.84 5.41
CA LEU A 64 -21.15 7.13 6.34
C LEU A 64 -21.69 7.78 7.62
N PRO A 65 -21.18 7.42 8.81
CA PRO A 65 -21.46 8.16 10.03
C PRO A 65 -20.96 9.61 9.94
N ALA A 66 -21.62 10.53 10.64
CA ALA A 66 -21.26 11.96 10.61
C ALA A 66 -19.75 12.23 10.88
N PRO A 67 -19.09 11.61 11.88
CA PRO A 67 -17.66 11.84 12.10
C PRO A 67 -16.77 11.43 10.92
N VAL A 68 -17.17 10.41 10.16
CA VAL A 68 -16.44 9.95 8.96
C VAL A 68 -16.66 10.91 7.80
N GLN A 69 -17.89 11.44 7.66
CA GLN A 69 -18.19 12.48 6.68
C GLN A 69 -17.39 13.75 6.97
N ASP A 70 -17.38 14.23 8.22
CA ASP A 70 -16.66 15.43 8.64
C ASP A 70 -15.15 15.30 8.36
N MET A 71 -14.55 14.15 8.67
CA MET A 71 -13.14 13.86 8.37
C MET A 71 -12.87 13.89 6.86
N ARG A 72 -13.73 13.23 6.07
CA ARG A 72 -13.63 13.21 4.60
C ARG A 72 -13.73 14.62 4.03
N GLU A 73 -14.65 15.43 4.53
CA GLU A 73 -14.83 16.82 4.09
C GLU A 73 -13.63 17.70 4.44
N ALA A 74 -13.04 17.54 5.63
CA ALA A 74 -11.82 18.25 6.01
C ALA A 74 -10.65 17.94 5.05
N ILE A 75 -10.47 16.67 4.68
CA ILE A 75 -9.44 16.28 3.69
C ILE A 75 -9.76 16.88 2.32
N LEU A 76 -11.02 16.76 1.86
CA LEU A 76 -11.42 17.28 0.55
C LEU A 76 -11.37 18.82 0.48
N ALA A 77 -11.53 19.53 1.59
CA ALA A 77 -11.32 20.97 1.65
C ALA A 77 -9.86 21.33 1.35
N ALA A 78 -8.91 20.58 1.92
CA ALA A 78 -7.49 20.75 1.61
C ALA A 78 -7.20 20.47 0.14
N VAL A 79 -7.74 19.37 -0.40
CA VAL A 79 -7.64 19.01 -1.83
C VAL A 79 -8.14 20.14 -2.72
N LYS A 80 -9.36 20.63 -2.49
CA LYS A 80 -9.96 21.71 -3.29
C LYS A 80 -9.17 23.01 -3.24
N SER A 81 -8.55 23.31 -2.09
CA SER A 81 -7.72 24.51 -1.92
C SER A 81 -6.34 24.40 -2.58
N GLY A 82 -5.84 23.17 -2.79
CA GLY A 82 -4.47 22.89 -3.22
C GLY A 82 -3.40 23.25 -2.18
N ARG A 83 -3.78 23.61 -0.95
CA ARG A 83 -2.86 24.01 0.13
C ARG A 83 -2.69 22.86 1.13
N ILE A 84 -1.53 22.23 1.12
CA ILE A 84 -1.21 21.09 1.99
C ILE A 84 -1.35 21.40 3.49
N GLU A 85 -1.17 22.68 3.87
CA GLU A 85 -1.36 23.13 5.26
C GLU A 85 -2.77 22.87 5.79
N GLU A 86 -3.77 22.89 4.93
CA GLU A 86 -5.17 22.66 5.30
C GLU A 86 -5.41 21.21 5.79
N LEU A 87 -4.55 20.25 5.43
CA LEU A 87 -4.62 18.89 6.01
C LEU A 87 -4.36 18.86 7.52
N ARG A 88 -3.76 19.92 8.09
CA ARG A 88 -3.61 20.05 9.54
C ARG A 88 -4.96 19.99 10.24
N HIS A 89 -6.01 20.54 9.64
CA HIS A 89 -7.34 20.48 10.23
C HIS A 89 -7.82 19.03 10.39
N ALA A 90 -7.72 18.21 9.33
CA ALA A 90 -8.05 16.78 9.38
C ALA A 90 -7.20 16.03 10.41
N TRP A 91 -5.90 16.34 10.50
CA TRP A 91 -5.02 15.77 11.51
C TRP A 91 -5.47 16.09 12.95
N GLU A 92 -5.91 17.34 13.19
CA GLU A 92 -6.35 17.78 14.51
C GLU A 92 -7.74 17.28 14.92
N LEU A 93 -8.60 16.95 13.97
CA LEU A 93 -9.89 16.29 14.26
C LEU A 93 -9.74 14.91 14.89
N ASN A 94 -8.56 14.28 14.78
CA ASN A 94 -8.30 12.97 15.35
C ASN A 94 -7.73 13.07 16.78
N GLU A 95 -8.39 12.40 17.74
CA GLU A 95 -7.86 12.19 19.09
C GLU A 95 -6.59 11.33 19.06
N LEU A 96 -6.65 10.21 18.31
CA LEU A 96 -5.51 9.35 18.04
C LEU A 96 -4.93 9.71 16.68
N LYS A 97 -3.71 10.23 16.66
CA LYS A 97 -3.09 10.68 15.42
C LYS A 97 -2.87 9.51 14.44
N PRO A 98 -3.18 9.69 13.15
CA PRO A 98 -2.91 8.68 12.13
C PRO A 98 -1.43 8.28 12.11
N ASP A 99 -1.18 7.00 11.87
CA ASP A 99 0.17 6.50 11.62
C ASP A 99 0.58 6.83 10.18
N LEU A 100 1.72 7.51 10.01
CA LEU A 100 2.31 7.84 8.71
C LEU A 100 3.48 6.90 8.35
N GLY A 101 3.73 5.85 9.14
CA GLY A 101 4.84 4.91 8.92
C GLY A 101 6.23 5.48 9.22
N ALA A 102 6.31 6.68 9.79
CA ALA A 102 7.56 7.34 10.19
C ALA A 102 7.70 7.37 11.71
N ALA A 103 8.93 7.12 12.21
CA ALA A 103 9.22 7.24 13.64
C ALA A 103 9.06 8.71 14.07
N SER A 104 8.11 8.97 14.98
CA SER A 104 7.74 10.27 15.53
C SER A 104 7.61 11.38 14.47
N VAL A 105 6.41 11.53 13.91
CA VAL A 105 6.08 12.69 13.09
C VAL A 105 5.93 13.91 14.01
N GLY A 106 6.91 14.81 14.00
CA GLY A 106 6.84 16.07 14.73
C GLY A 106 5.80 17.01 14.11
N ASP A 107 5.98 17.37 12.83
CA ASP A 107 5.01 18.13 12.05
C ASP A 107 4.48 17.29 10.88
N PRO A 108 3.19 16.92 10.86
CA PRO A 108 2.61 16.12 9.79
C PRO A 108 2.64 16.81 8.44
N VAL A 109 2.49 18.14 8.39
CA VAL A 109 2.50 18.87 7.11
C VAL A 109 3.90 18.89 6.51
N ALA A 110 4.93 19.12 7.33
CA ALA A 110 6.31 19.00 6.88
C ALA A 110 6.60 17.59 6.35
N HIS A 111 6.11 16.55 7.03
CA HIS A 111 6.26 15.17 6.57
C HIS A 111 5.61 14.95 5.19
N TRP A 112 4.35 15.33 5.00
CA TRP A 112 3.68 15.19 3.69
C TRP A 112 4.36 15.97 2.57
N ARG A 113 4.85 17.20 2.84
CA ARG A 113 5.64 17.95 1.85
C ARG A 113 6.93 17.24 1.49
N GLN A 114 7.64 16.70 2.49
CA GLN A 114 8.91 16.01 2.28
C GLN A 114 8.76 14.76 1.39
N ILE A 115 7.67 14.00 1.54
CA ILE A 115 7.42 12.79 0.73
C ILE A 115 6.75 13.09 -0.61
N SER A 116 6.27 14.31 -0.82
CA SER A 116 5.68 14.73 -2.10
C SER A 116 6.77 14.94 -3.15
N GLY A 117 6.63 14.32 -4.33
CA GLY A 117 7.57 14.46 -5.43
C GLY A 117 7.61 15.85 -6.05
N ASP A 118 6.56 16.66 -5.85
CA ASP A 118 6.51 18.05 -6.28
C ASP A 118 7.05 19.06 -5.25
N GLY A 119 7.45 18.60 -4.06
CA GLY A 119 7.96 19.41 -2.95
C GLY A 119 6.95 20.33 -2.24
N GLU A 120 5.77 20.53 -2.83
CA GLU A 120 4.73 21.43 -2.33
C GLU A 120 3.55 20.69 -1.70
N GLY A 121 3.48 19.36 -1.86
CA GLY A 121 2.42 18.51 -1.31
C GLY A 121 1.23 18.30 -2.23
N ARG A 122 1.22 18.82 -3.47
CA ARG A 122 0.05 18.68 -4.34
C ARG A 122 -0.12 17.26 -4.86
N GLU A 123 0.98 16.50 -5.00
CA GLU A 123 0.90 15.09 -5.34
C GLU A 123 0.18 14.30 -4.24
N ILE A 124 0.50 14.57 -2.96
CA ILE A 124 -0.19 13.96 -1.82
C ILE A 124 -1.68 14.33 -1.82
N LEU A 125 -2.01 15.60 -2.05
CA LEU A 125 -3.42 16.02 -2.16
C LEU A 125 -4.15 15.32 -3.31
N ALA A 126 -3.51 15.17 -4.46
CA ALA A 126 -4.09 14.47 -5.61
C ALA A 126 -4.32 12.98 -5.29
N ALA A 127 -3.35 12.31 -4.66
CA ALA A 127 -3.48 10.92 -4.23
C ALA A 127 -4.62 10.73 -3.21
N LEU A 128 -4.74 11.64 -2.23
CA LEU A 128 -5.86 11.62 -1.27
C LEU A 128 -7.21 11.81 -1.96
N ALA A 129 -7.27 12.66 -2.98
CA ALA A 129 -8.48 12.84 -3.78
C ALA A 129 -8.87 11.53 -4.50
N GLU A 130 -7.91 10.87 -5.14
CA GLU A 130 -8.11 9.60 -5.84
C GLU A 130 -8.54 8.48 -4.88
N ILE A 131 -7.90 8.37 -3.72
CA ILE A 131 -8.26 7.39 -2.69
C ILE A 131 -9.69 7.60 -2.18
N LEU A 132 -10.12 8.86 -1.97
CA LEU A 132 -11.45 9.17 -1.43
C LEU A 132 -12.57 9.19 -2.49
N ASP A 133 -12.20 9.21 -3.77
CA ASP A 133 -13.10 9.00 -4.90
C ASP A 133 -13.30 7.51 -5.21
N ALA A 134 -12.33 6.67 -4.82
CA ALA A 134 -12.47 5.22 -4.86
C ALA A 134 -13.59 4.71 -3.92
N GLY A 135 -13.97 3.46 -4.14
CA GLY A 135 -14.93 2.79 -3.28
C GLY A 135 -14.35 2.51 -1.89
N TYR A 136 -15.24 2.24 -0.94
CA TYR A 136 -14.88 1.78 0.40
C TYR A 136 -15.65 0.56 0.81
N VAL A 137 -15.09 -0.15 1.79
CA VAL A 137 -15.76 -1.26 2.46
C VAL A 137 -15.96 -0.94 3.93
N VAL A 138 -16.97 -1.59 4.51
CA VAL A 138 -17.25 -1.50 5.95
C VAL A 138 -16.88 -2.83 6.60
N LEU A 139 -15.88 -2.82 7.47
CA LEU A 139 -15.40 -4.01 8.16
C LEU A 139 -15.79 -3.97 9.64
N PRO A 140 -16.18 -5.11 10.24
CA PRO A 140 -16.40 -5.17 11.68
C PRO A 140 -15.06 -5.09 12.43
N LEU A 141 -15.04 -4.41 13.57
CA LEU A 141 -13.87 -4.31 14.45
C LEU A 141 -14.13 -5.00 15.80
N GLY A 142 -13.53 -6.17 15.97
CA GLY A 142 -13.66 -6.96 17.20
C GLY A 142 -14.94 -7.81 17.22
N ARG A 143 -15.39 -8.16 18.43
CA ARG A 143 -16.50 -9.12 18.63
C ARG A 143 -17.89 -8.49 18.50
N ASP A 144 -17.98 -7.17 18.64
CA ASP A 144 -19.23 -6.44 18.45
C ASP A 144 -19.37 -6.05 16.98
N LEU A 145 -19.97 -6.95 16.19
CA LEU A 145 -20.04 -6.83 14.73
C LEU A 145 -20.93 -5.68 14.25
N GLU A 146 -21.85 -5.20 15.10
CA GLU A 146 -22.85 -4.21 14.71
C GLU A 146 -22.42 -2.79 15.07
N ASN A 147 -21.81 -2.60 16.24
CA ASN A 147 -21.47 -1.27 16.76
C ASN A 147 -20.03 -0.83 16.45
N ASN A 148 -19.10 -1.76 16.23
CA ASN A 148 -17.72 -1.42 15.91
C ASN A 148 -17.45 -1.64 14.43
N ARG A 149 -17.35 -0.54 13.68
CA ARG A 149 -17.13 -0.57 12.22
C ARG A 149 -15.91 0.25 11.83
N LEU A 150 -15.14 -0.28 10.89
CA LEU A 150 -14.08 0.40 10.17
C LEU A 150 -14.55 0.71 8.75
N TYR A 151 -14.27 1.92 8.31
CA TYR A 151 -14.52 2.37 6.95
C TYR A 151 -13.16 2.47 6.26
N VAL A 152 -12.93 1.67 5.23
CA VAL A 152 -11.60 1.49 4.65
C VAL A 152 -11.62 1.82 3.16
N TRP A 153 -10.72 2.71 2.78
CA TRP A 153 -10.40 3.09 1.40
C TRP A 153 -8.94 2.73 1.08
N PRO A 154 -8.57 2.65 -0.21
CA PRO A 154 -9.45 2.48 -1.37
C PRO A 154 -9.81 1.00 -1.58
N TYR A 155 -10.97 0.70 -2.20
CA TYR A 155 -11.40 -0.64 -2.62
C TYR A 155 -12.03 -0.63 -4.02
#